data_AF-A0AAT9H0I9-F1
#
_entry.id   AF-A0AAT9H0I9-F1
#
_cell.length_a   1.000
_cell.length_b   1.000
_cell.length_c   1.000
_cell.angle_alpha   90.00
_cell.angle_beta   90.00
_cell.angle_gamma   90.00
#
_symmetry.space_group_name_H-M   'P 1'
#
loop_
_entity.id
_entity.type
_entity.pdbx_description
1 polymer ?
#
loop_
_entity_poly.entity_id
_entity_poly.type
_entity_poly.pdbx_seq_one_letter_code
_entity_poly.pdbx_strand_id
1 'polypeptide(L)'
;MLLKNYKPILYLFFFALAAYVLHKALFSVLEINAENFYYSTAFLYLIFFGLSAFLYLILVVVKKKNFEIVGMAFLFGTASQMLLAYLILRPILENKTGEVMVEKINFFITFILFLLFQTLLTVRLLNEKH
;
A
#
# COMPACT_ATOMS: atom_id res chain seq x y z
N MET A 1 24.80 1.47 -11.61
CA MET A 1 23.51 1.08 -12.24
C MET A 1 22.46 0.51 -11.27
N LEU A 2 22.81 -0.11 -10.14
CA LEU A 2 21.83 -0.63 -9.17
C LEU A 2 20.99 0.44 -8.46
N LEU A 3 21.59 1.57 -8.03
CA LEU A 3 20.87 2.59 -7.24
C LEU A 3 19.68 3.26 -7.94
N LYS A 4 19.64 3.32 -9.27
CA LYS A 4 18.56 4.02 -10.00
C LYS A 4 17.20 3.33 -9.83
N ASN A 5 17.20 2.00 -9.71
CA ASN A 5 15.98 1.19 -9.67
C ASN A 5 15.37 1.07 -8.26
N TYR A 6 16.10 1.42 -7.20
CA TYR A 6 15.57 1.43 -5.82
C TYR A 6 15.06 2.80 -5.37
N LYS A 7 15.32 3.87 -6.16
CA LYS A 7 14.78 5.22 -5.88
C LYS A 7 13.26 5.23 -5.68
N PRO A 8 12.46 4.43 -6.43
CA PRO A 8 11.02 4.41 -6.23
C PRO A 8 10.57 3.86 -4.88
N ILE A 9 11.36 3.00 -4.23
CA ILE A 9 11.09 2.53 -2.86
C ILE A 9 11.34 3.66 -1.86
N LEU A 10 12.35 4.51 -2.08
CA LEU A 10 12.55 5.71 -1.27
C LEU A 10 11.38 6.69 -1.44
N TYR A 11 10.89 6.89 -2.67
CA TYR A 11 9.68 7.69 -2.90
C TYR A 11 8.46 7.08 -2.21
N LEU A 12 8.29 5.76 -2.26
CA LEU A 12 7.25 5.04 -1.52
C LEU A 12 7.36 5.28 -0.02
N PHE A 13 8.58 5.30 0.52
CA PHE A 13 8.82 5.53 1.95
C PHE A 13 8.43 6.95 2.37
N PHE A 14 8.91 7.97 1.65
CA PHE A 14 8.54 9.37 1.93
C PHE A 14 7.04 9.61 1.72
N PHE A 15 6.44 8.99 0.70
CA PHE A 15 5.00 9.05 0.47
C PHE A 15 4.21 8.41 1.62
N ALA A 16 4.59 7.21 2.05
CA ALA A 16 3.95 6.53 3.18
C ALA A 16 4.07 7.35 4.47
N LEU A 17 5.23 7.94 4.73
CA LEU A 17 5.45 8.80 5.89
C LEU A 17 4.58 10.07 5.84
N ALA A 18 4.57 10.77 4.71
CA ALA A 18 3.75 11.97 4.52
C ALA A 18 2.27 11.65 4.64
N ALA A 19 1.81 10.57 4.00
CA ALA A 19 0.43 10.12 4.08
C ALA A 19 0.04 9.70 5.50
N TYR A 20 0.92 9.05 6.27
CA TYR A 20 0.66 8.70 7.68
C TYR A 20 0.51 9.95 8.55
N VAL A 21 1.41 10.93 8.39
CA VAL A 21 1.33 12.21 9.12
C VAL A 21 0.04 12.96 8.79
N LEU A 22 -0.32 13.04 7.51
CA LEU A 22 -1.58 13.65 7.07
C LEU A 22 -2.80 12.92 7.64
N HIS A 23 -2.79 11.59 7.63
CA HIS A 23 -3.89 10.79 8.17
C HIS A 23 -4.06 11.02 9.68
N LYS A 24 -2.94 11.06 10.42
CA LYS A 24 -2.95 11.35 11.86
C LYS A 24 -3.44 12.77 12.15
N ALA A 25 -3.00 13.76 11.38
CA ALA A 25 -3.47 15.14 11.51
C ALA A 25 -4.97 15.25 11.23
N LEU A 26 -5.48 14.55 10.21
CA LEU A 26 -6.90 14.52 9.88
C LEU A 26 -7.72 13.89 11.01
N PHE A 27 -7.25 12.81 11.61
CA PHE A 27 -7.93 12.18 12.76
C PHE A 27 -7.96 13.10 13.97
N SER A 28 -6.90 13.88 14.22
CA SER A 28 -6.89 14.88 15.29
C SER A 28 -7.86 16.03 15.03
N VAL A 29 -7.99 16.50 13.78
CA VAL A 29 -8.95 17.57 13.42
C VAL A 29 -10.40 17.09 13.48
N LEU A 30 -10.66 15.83 13.15
CA LEU A 30 -12.00 15.22 13.17
C LEU A 30 -12.38 14.62 14.52
N GLU A 31 -11.55 14.78 15.55
CA GLU A 31 -11.74 14.22 16.90
C GLU A 31 -12.02 12.71 16.91
N ILE A 32 -11.46 11.98 15.94
CA ILE A 32 -11.62 10.53 15.83
C ILE A 32 -10.68 9.85 16.81
N ASN A 33 -11.24 9.17 17.81
CA ASN A 33 -10.46 8.41 18.78
C ASN A 33 -10.01 7.07 18.20
N ALA A 34 -8.85 7.05 17.54
CA ALA A 34 -8.27 5.86 16.93
C ALA A 34 -7.49 4.95 17.90
N GLU A 35 -7.54 5.19 19.22
CA GLU A 35 -6.77 4.43 20.21
C GLU A 35 -7.30 3.00 20.43
N ASN A 36 -8.60 2.79 20.21
CA ASN A 36 -9.25 1.49 20.42
C ASN A 36 -9.34 0.63 19.14
N PHE A 37 -8.75 1.08 18.03
CA PHE A 37 -8.83 0.37 16.76
C PHE A 37 -8.15 -0.99 16.84
N TYR A 38 -8.73 -2.00 16.18
CA TYR A 38 -8.18 -3.36 16.19
C TYR A 38 -6.76 -3.41 15.61
N TYR A 39 -6.52 -2.62 14.56
CA TYR A 39 -5.17 -2.34 14.07
C TYR A 39 -4.86 -0.86 14.19
N SER A 40 -3.67 -0.55 14.73
CA SER A 40 -3.18 0.82 14.73
C SER A 40 -2.95 1.30 13.28
N THR A 41 -3.24 2.58 13.03
CA THR A 41 -3.01 3.20 11.72
C THR A 41 -1.54 3.04 11.28
N ALA A 42 -0.59 3.11 12.22
CA ALA A 42 0.83 2.89 11.94
C ALA A 42 1.10 1.46 11.42
N PHE A 43 0.47 0.45 12.02
CA PHE A 43 0.62 -0.94 11.61
C PHE A 43 0.07 -1.19 10.20
N LEU A 44 -1.09 -0.63 9.87
CA LEU A 44 -1.66 -0.71 8.52
C LEU A 44 -0.72 -0.11 7.47
N TYR A 45 -0.19 1.08 7.73
CA TYR A 45 0.78 1.72 6.83
C TYR A 45 2.05 0.88 6.65
N LEU A 46 2.56 0.26 7.72
CA LEU A 46 3.75 -0.58 7.65
C LEU A 46 3.50 -1.83 6.79
N ILE A 47 2.36 -2.51 6.98
CA ILE A 47 1.99 -3.68 6.17
C ILE A 47 1.85 -3.30 4.70
N PHE A 48 1.07 -2.26 4.38
CA PHE A 48 0.84 -1.89 2.99
C PHE A 48 2.09 -1.35 2.31
N PHE A 49 2.94 -0.64 3.05
CA PHE A 49 4.28 -0.27 2.60
C PHE A 49 5.11 -1.52 2.28
N GLY A 50 5.17 -2.49 3.19
CA GLY A 50 5.92 -3.74 3.02
C GLY A 50 5.45 -4.53 1.80
N LEU A 51 4.13 -4.75 1.67
CA LEU A 51 3.54 -5.42 0.49
C LEU A 51 3.85 -4.66 -0.80
N SER A 52 3.77 -3.32 -0.76
CA SER A 52 4.02 -2.49 -1.94
C SER A 52 5.48 -2.50 -2.38
N ALA A 53 6.40 -2.39 -1.42
CA ALA A 53 7.83 -2.48 -1.66
C ALA A 53 8.20 -3.87 -2.18
N PHE A 54 7.64 -4.93 -1.57
CA PHE A 54 7.86 -6.30 -2.00
C PHE A 54 7.39 -6.55 -3.44
N LEU A 55 6.17 -6.13 -3.79
CA LEU A 55 5.70 -6.26 -5.18
C LEU A 55 6.60 -5.48 -6.13
N TYR A 56 6.97 -4.25 -5.79
CA TYR A 56 7.84 -3.44 -6.63
C TYR A 56 9.21 -4.11 -6.87
N LEU A 57 9.80 -4.74 -5.85
CA LEU A 57 11.03 -5.52 -5.99
C LEU A 57 10.86 -6.68 -6.97
N ILE A 58 9.75 -7.42 -6.87
CA ILE A 58 9.41 -8.49 -7.84
C ILE A 58 9.36 -7.91 -9.25
N LEU A 59 8.67 -6.78 -9.46
CA LEU A 59 8.55 -6.16 -10.78
C LEU A 59 9.89 -5.71 -11.36
N VAL A 60 10.80 -5.20 -10.53
CA VAL A 60 12.16 -4.84 -10.98
C VAL A 60 12.94 -6.09 -11.42
N VAL A 61 12.79 -7.22 -10.71
CA VAL A 61 13.41 -8.49 -11.10
C VAL A 61 12.80 -9.05 -12.38
N VAL A 62 11.46 -9.00 -12.50
CA VAL A 62 10.74 -9.43 -13.70
C VAL A 62 11.14 -8.59 -14.90
N LYS A 63 11.18 -7.25 -14.78
CA LYS A 63 11.62 -6.33 -15.84
C LYS A 63 13.01 -6.68 -16.38
N LYS A 64 13.94 -7.08 -15.50
CA LYS A 64 15.30 -7.49 -15.90
C LYS A 64 15.30 -8.79 -16.71
N LYS A 65 14.36 -9.71 -16.45
CA LYS A 65 14.28 -11.01 -17.12
C LYS A 65 13.46 -10.93 -18.41
N ASN A 66 12.25 -10.37 -18.33
CA ASN A 66 11.35 -10.21 -19.46
C ASN A 66 10.44 -9.00 -19.20
N PHE A 67 10.62 -7.96 -20.01
CA PHE A 67 9.85 -6.73 -19.91
C PHE A 67 8.37 -6.91 -20.29
N GLU A 68 8.06 -7.80 -21.25
CA GLU A 68 6.71 -7.98 -21.80
C GLU A 68 5.73 -8.51 -20.75
N ILE A 69 6.22 -9.26 -19.76
CA ILE A 69 5.38 -9.86 -18.71
C ILE A 69 5.23 -9.00 -17.45
N VAL A 70 5.86 -7.81 -17.39
CA VAL A 70 5.83 -6.94 -16.20
C VAL A 70 4.39 -6.52 -15.83
N GLY A 71 3.57 -6.20 -16.83
CA GLY A 71 2.17 -5.85 -16.62
C GLY A 71 1.35 -7.01 -16.03
N MET A 72 1.56 -8.23 -16.56
CA MET A 72 0.90 -9.44 -16.02
C MET A 72 1.37 -9.77 -14.60
N ALA A 73 2.67 -9.64 -14.32
CA ALA A 73 3.21 -9.83 -12.98
C ALA A 73 2.64 -8.82 -11.98
N PHE A 74 2.41 -7.58 -12.40
CA PHE A 74 1.77 -6.56 -11.58
C PHE A 74 0.32 -6.92 -11.26
N LEU A 75 -0.48 -7.29 -12.27
CA LEU A 75 -1.87 -7.69 -12.08
C LEU A 75 -2.00 -8.91 -11.15
N PHE A 76 -1.15 -9.92 -11.33
CA PHE A 76 -1.13 -11.09 -10.45
C PHE A 76 -0.71 -10.73 -9.02
N GLY A 77 0.29 -9.86 -8.88
CA GLY A 77 0.76 -9.36 -7.59
C GLY A 77 -0.31 -8.58 -6.84
N THR A 78 -1.02 -7.65 -7.49
CA THR A 78 -2.07 -6.86 -6.84
C THR A 78 -3.30 -7.70 -6.52
N ALA A 79 -3.67 -8.67 -7.36
CA ALA A 79 -4.71 -9.64 -7.04
C ALA A 79 -4.35 -10.47 -5.79
N SER A 80 -3.10 -10.92 -5.68
CA SER A 80 -2.60 -11.62 -4.50
C SER A 80 -2.60 -10.73 -3.25
N GLN A 81 -2.19 -9.46 -3.39
CA GLN A 81 -2.28 -8.48 -2.31
C GLN A 81 -3.72 -8.25 -1.85
N MET A 82 -4.69 -8.23 -2.76
CA MET A 82 -6.10 -8.07 -2.41
C MET A 82 -6.62 -9.25 -1.58
N LEU A 83 -6.22 -10.48 -1.88
CA LEU A 83 -6.53 -11.65 -1.05
C LEU A 83 -5.91 -11.54 0.35
N LEU A 84 -4.64 -11.14 0.44
CA LEU A 84 -3.97 -10.93 1.72
C LEU A 84 -4.61 -9.79 2.52
N ALA A 85 -4.96 -8.70 1.86
CA ALA A 85 -5.66 -7.57 2.47
C ALA A 85 -7.02 -8.00 3.03
N TYR A 86 -7.76 -8.86 2.33
CA TYR A 86 -9.01 -9.42 2.84
C TYR A 86 -8.82 -10.22 4.13
N LEU A 87 -7.77 -11.04 4.23
CA LEU A 87 -7.45 -11.78 5.45
C LEU A 87 -7.17 -10.86 6.64
N ILE A 88 -6.48 -9.74 6.41
CA ILE A 88 -6.21 -8.73 7.43
C ILE A 88 -7.47 -7.93 7.77
N LEU A 89 -8.32 -7.65 6.78
CA LEU A 89 -9.58 -6.91 6.98
C LEU A 89 -10.61 -7.72 7.77
N ARG A 90 -10.63 -9.05 7.62
CA ARG A 90 -11.61 -9.95 8.22
C ARG A 90 -11.89 -9.69 9.72
N PRO A 91 -10.91 -9.60 10.64
CA PRO A 91 -11.18 -9.32 12.05
C PRO A 91 -11.85 -7.95 12.28
N ILE A 92 -11.58 -6.94 11.45
CA ILE A 92 -12.24 -5.63 11.49
C ILE A 92 -13.72 -5.76 11.06
N LEU A 93 -14.02 -6.66 10.12
CA LEU A 93 -15.40 -6.90 9.66
C LEU A 93 -16.25 -7.63 10.70
N GLU A 94 -15.64 -8.56 11.44
CA GLU A 94 -16.29 -9.40 12.45
C GLU A 94 -16.50 -8.66 13.78
N ASN A 95 -15.74 -7.59 14.04
CA ASN A 95 -15.91 -6.75 15.21
C ASN A 95 -17.24 -5.96 15.15
N LYS A 96 -17.92 -5.83 16.29
CA LYS A 96 -19.25 -5.18 16.43
C LYS A 96 -19.20 -3.88 17.25
N THR A 97 -18.01 -3.33 17.51
CA THR A 97 -17.87 -2.05 18.22
C THR A 97 -18.42 -0.88 17.40
N GLY A 98 -18.80 0.22 18.06
CA GLY A 98 -19.41 1.39 17.40
C GLY A 98 -18.51 2.09 16.39
N GLU A 99 -17.19 1.91 16.48
CA GLU A 99 -16.18 2.57 15.63
C GLU A 99 -15.81 1.76 14.38
N VAL A 100 -16.39 0.57 14.20
CA VAL A 100 -16.09 -0.37 13.11
C VAL A 100 -16.26 0.25 11.72
N MET A 101 -17.16 1.21 11.55
CA MET A 101 -17.33 1.90 10.28
C MET A 101 -16.10 2.76 9.93
N VAL A 102 -15.55 3.48 10.91
CA VAL A 102 -14.39 4.35 10.73
C VAL A 102 -13.13 3.50 10.48
N GLU A 103 -12.97 2.40 11.21
CA GLU A 103 -11.85 1.45 11.00
C GLU A 103 -11.86 0.86 9.59
N LYS A 104 -13.03 0.46 9.08
CA LYS A 104 -13.18 -0.05 7.71
C LYS A 104 -12.76 1.00 6.69
N ILE A 105 -13.25 2.23 6.83
CA ILE A 105 -12.93 3.33 5.92
C ILE A 105 -11.42 3.62 5.95
N ASN A 106 -10.82 3.69 7.14
CA ASN A 106 -9.38 3.86 7.31
C ASN A 106 -8.56 2.79 6.57
N PHE A 107 -8.94 1.51 6.74
CA PHE A 107 -8.31 0.39 6.05
C PHE A 107 -8.41 0.52 4.52
N PHE A 108 -9.60 0.77 3.98
CA PHE A 108 -9.81 0.86 2.54
C PHE A 108 -9.11 2.07 1.91
N ILE A 109 -9.17 3.24 2.57
CA ILE A 109 -8.45 4.44 2.11
C ILE A 109 -6.96 4.15 2.04
N THR A 110 -6.39 3.55 3.09
CA THR A 110 -4.96 3.21 3.13
C THR A 110 -4.62 2.22 2.01
N PHE A 111 -5.41 1.17 1.84
CA PHE A 111 -5.21 0.19 0.76
C PHE A 111 -5.22 0.82 -0.63
N ILE A 112 -6.25 1.63 -0.95
CA ILE A 112 -6.40 2.29 -2.25
C ILE A 112 -5.23 3.26 -2.49
N LEU A 113 -4.82 4.01 -1.47
CA LEU A 113 -3.71 4.96 -1.57
C LEU A 113 -2.40 4.26 -1.99
N PHE A 114 -2.09 3.14 -1.35
CA PHE A 114 -0.90 2.35 -1.71
C PHE A 114 -1.04 1.70 -3.10
N LEU A 115 -2.22 1.17 -3.44
CA LEU A 115 -2.48 0.57 -4.75
C LEU A 115 -2.33 1.60 -5.89
N LEU A 116 -2.83 2.82 -5.70
CA LEU A 116 -2.65 3.92 -6.65
C LEU A 116 -1.18 4.24 -6.84
N PHE A 117 -0.43 4.36 -5.75
CA PHE A 117 1.00 4.63 -5.82
C PHE A 117 1.77 3.51 -6.53
N GLN A 118 1.48 2.25 -6.23
CA GLN A 118 2.04 1.10 -6.93
C GLN A 118 1.73 1.16 -8.44
N THR A 119 0.49 1.49 -8.80
CA THR A 119 0.06 1.62 -10.19
C THR A 119 0.87 2.69 -10.92
N LEU A 120 1.03 3.87 -10.31
CA LEU A 120 1.85 4.95 -10.87
C LEU A 120 3.32 4.54 -11.06
N LEU A 121 3.89 3.82 -10.07
CA LEU A 121 5.25 3.31 -10.19
C LEU A 121 5.38 2.27 -11.31
N THR A 122 4.41 1.36 -11.44
CA THR A 122 4.41 0.35 -12.50
C THR A 122 4.26 0.98 -13.88
N VAL A 123 3.35 1.95 -14.05
CA VAL A 123 3.20 2.70 -15.31
C VAL A 123 4.52 3.39 -15.67
N ARG A 124 5.19 4.02 -14.70
CA ARG A 124 6.51 4.61 -14.93
C ARG A 124 7.56 3.56 -15.30
N LEU A 125 7.53 2.40 -14.65
CA LEU A 125 8.45 1.28 -14.92
C LEU A 125 8.27 0.72 -16.33
N LEU A 126 7.03 0.68 -16.83
CA LEU A 126 6.67 0.29 -18.20
C LEU A 126 6.97 1.38 -19.23
N ASN A 127 6.82 2.66 -18.87
CA ASN A 127 7.08 3.79 -19.78
C ASN A 127 8.56 4.19 -19.87
N GLU A 128 9.42 3.68 -18.99
CA GLU A 128 10.88 3.82 -19.15
C GLU A 128 11.33 3.09 -20.42
N LYS A 129 11.47 3.86 -21.51
CA LYS A 129 12.08 3.39 -22.77
C LYS A 129 13.44 2.78 -22.49
N HIS A 130 13.67 1.61 -23.09
CA HIS A 130 14.93 0.84 -23.07
C HIS A 130 16.16 1.69 -23.37
#